data_AF-A0A4R5BYZ4-F1
#
_entry.id   AF-A0A4R5BYZ4-F1
#
_cell.length_a   1.000
_cell.length_b   1.000
_cell.length_c   1.000
_cell.angle_alpha   90.00
_cell.angle_beta   90.00
_cell.angle_gamma   90.00
#
_symmetry.space_group_name_H-M   'P 1'
#
loop_
_entity.id
_entity.type
_entity.pdbx_description
1 polymer ?
#
loop_
_entity_poly.entity_id
_entity_poly.type
_entity_poly.pdbx_seq_one_letter_code
_entity_poly.pdbx_strand_id
1 'polypeptide(L)'
;MTAREAVVSAEERGATAHVLDGVDLTSKRTTLDGIAAVLDFPEWAGRNLDSLYDCLTDLSWLPEGEHVLIWSGFQDLADHDPKAFNGINSVLRDAAERPMCGRRFTAVLTRS
;
A
#
# COMPACT_ATOMS: atom_id res chain seq x y z
N MET A 1 3.78 16.76 -4.13
CA MET A 1 4.17 15.55 -4.86
C MET A 1 2.90 14.87 -5.33
N THR A 2 2.72 14.78 -6.64
CA THR A 2 1.62 14.05 -7.30
C THR A 2 1.92 12.55 -7.31
N ALA A 3 0.91 11.73 -7.57
CA ALA A 3 1.10 10.28 -7.75
C ALA A 3 2.14 9.98 -8.85
N ARG A 4 2.09 10.74 -9.96
CA ARG A 4 3.06 10.60 -11.07
C ARG A 4 4.49 10.91 -10.65
N GLU A 5 4.71 11.99 -9.90
CA GLU A 5 6.05 12.32 -9.38
C GLU A 5 6.56 11.24 -8.42
N ALA A 6 5.68 10.67 -7.60
CA ALA A 6 6.02 9.56 -6.71
C ALA A 6 6.42 8.29 -7.48
N VAL A 7 5.72 7.97 -8.59
CA VAL A 7 6.06 6.83 -9.47
C VAL A 7 7.45 7.02 -10.05
N VAL A 8 7.70 8.17 -10.69
CA VAL A 8 9.00 8.48 -11.30
C VAL A 8 10.11 8.38 -10.25
N SER A 9 9.90 8.94 -9.06
CA SER A 9 10.89 8.88 -7.99
C SER A 9 11.20 7.45 -7.53
N ALA A 10 10.20 6.57 -7.47
CA ALA A 10 10.38 5.16 -7.13
C ALA A 10 11.17 4.43 -8.22
N GLU A 11 10.79 4.60 -9.48
CA GLU A 11 11.41 3.96 -10.63
C GLU A 11 12.87 4.40 -10.83
N GLU A 12 13.19 5.68 -10.61
CA GLU A 12 14.57 6.21 -10.67
C GLU A 12 15.51 5.56 -9.65
N ARG A 13 14.99 5.03 -8.55
CA ARG A 13 15.76 4.27 -7.55
C ARG A 13 15.78 2.76 -7.83
N GLY A 14 15.16 2.31 -8.93
CA GLY A 14 15.00 0.90 -9.28
C GLY A 14 13.91 0.17 -8.49
N ALA A 15 13.00 0.91 -7.84
CA ALA A 15 11.88 0.33 -7.12
C ALA A 15 10.69 0.05 -8.06
N THR A 16 9.90 -0.97 -7.74
CA THR A 16 8.63 -1.27 -8.41
C THR A 16 7.52 -0.44 -7.77
N ALA A 17 6.88 0.42 -8.55
CA ALA A 17 5.77 1.26 -8.10
C ALA A 17 4.42 0.55 -8.27
N HIS A 18 3.60 0.58 -7.21
CA HIS A 18 2.24 0.03 -7.18
C HIS A 18 1.27 1.17 -6.89
N VAL A 19 0.41 1.54 -7.84
CA VAL A 19 -0.44 2.73 -7.72
C VAL A 19 -1.86 2.34 -7.34
N LEU A 20 -2.29 2.78 -6.16
CA LEU A 20 -3.67 2.69 -5.70
C LEU A 20 -4.35 4.05 -5.86
N ASP A 21 -5.35 4.11 -6.75
CA ASP A 21 -6.29 5.23 -6.78
C ASP A 21 -7.32 5.09 -5.66
N GLY A 22 -7.23 5.96 -4.67
CA GLY A 22 -8.10 5.98 -3.49
C GLY A 22 -9.41 6.73 -3.69
N VAL A 23 -9.63 7.37 -4.84
CA VAL A 23 -10.91 8.01 -5.16
C VAL A 23 -12.03 6.98 -5.05
N ASP A 24 -13.12 7.36 -4.38
CA ASP A 24 -14.29 6.51 -4.08
C ASP A 24 -14.01 5.30 -3.15
N LEU A 25 -12.79 5.12 -2.64
CA LEU A 25 -12.48 4.09 -1.63
C LEU A 25 -12.86 4.58 -0.22
N THR A 26 -14.15 4.57 0.07
CA THR A 26 -14.71 5.17 1.30
C THR A 26 -14.83 4.21 2.50
N SER A 27 -14.31 2.98 2.38
CA SER A 27 -14.42 1.97 3.45
C SER A 27 -13.14 1.17 3.63
N LYS A 28 -12.96 0.59 4.83
CA LYS A 28 -11.86 -0.35 5.10
C LYS A 28 -11.78 -1.46 4.07
N ARG A 29 -12.91 -2.09 3.74
CA ARG A 29 -12.95 -3.26 2.86
C ARG A 29 -12.53 -2.89 1.44
N THR A 30 -13.13 -1.84 0.86
CA THR A 30 -12.78 -1.40 -0.51
C THR A 30 -11.33 -0.97 -0.63
N THR A 31 -10.79 -0.34 0.42
CA THR A 31 -9.37 0.03 0.46
C THR A 31 -8.45 -1.18 0.55
N LEU A 32 -8.74 -2.14 1.45
CA LEU A 32 -7.94 -3.37 1.57
C LEU A 32 -7.99 -4.21 0.29
N ASP A 33 -9.15 -4.29 -0.36
CA ASP A 33 -9.32 -4.97 -1.64
C ASP A 33 -8.49 -4.28 -2.74
N GLY A 34 -8.47 -2.93 -2.76
CA GLY A 34 -7.64 -2.15 -3.68
C GLY A 34 -6.14 -2.36 -3.45
N ILE A 35 -5.67 -2.31 -2.21
CA ILE A 35 -4.26 -2.59 -1.87
C ILE A 35 -3.86 -4.00 -2.30
N ALA A 36 -4.71 -4.99 -1.99
CA ALA A 36 -4.48 -6.38 -2.36
C ALA A 36 -4.39 -6.56 -3.88
N ALA A 37 -5.25 -5.88 -4.65
CA ALA A 37 -5.22 -5.95 -6.10
C ALA A 37 -3.95 -5.33 -6.71
N VAL A 38 -3.50 -4.18 -6.23
CA VAL A 38 -2.33 -3.50 -6.82
C VAL A 38 -0.99 -4.13 -6.42
N LEU A 39 -0.95 -4.90 -5.32
CA LEU A 39 0.23 -5.64 -4.87
C LEU A 39 0.18 -7.14 -5.23
N ASP A 40 -0.78 -7.55 -6.06
CA ASP A 40 -1.01 -8.94 -6.46
C ASP A 40 -1.06 -9.91 -5.27
N PHE A 41 -1.76 -9.53 -4.20
CA PHE A 41 -1.87 -10.37 -3.01
C PHE A 41 -2.52 -11.73 -3.36
N PRO A 42 -2.02 -12.83 -2.78
CA PRO A 42 -2.60 -14.14 -3.01
C PRO A 42 -4.07 -14.23 -2.55
N GLU A 43 -4.87 -15.07 -3.21
CA GLU A 43 -6.30 -15.20 -2.92
C GLU A 43 -6.62 -15.57 -1.46
N TRP A 44 -5.70 -16.30 -0.81
CA TRP A 44 -5.80 -16.71 0.59
C TRP A 44 -5.57 -15.58 1.60
N ALA A 45 -5.07 -14.41 1.16
CA ALA A 45 -4.82 -13.28 2.03
C ALA A 45 -6.15 -12.80 2.67
N GLY A 46 -6.16 -12.67 4.00
CA GLY A 46 -7.32 -12.13 4.71
C GLY A 46 -7.55 -10.65 4.39
N ARG A 47 -8.80 -10.19 4.50
CA ARG A 47 -9.18 -8.78 4.28
C ARG A 47 -9.30 -8.06 5.62
N ASN A 48 -8.21 -8.10 6.39
CA ASN A 48 -8.08 -7.45 7.69
C ASN A 48 -6.67 -6.82 7.86
N LEU A 49 -6.42 -6.12 8.98
CA LEU A 49 -5.17 -5.39 9.19
C LEU A 49 -3.97 -6.31 9.47
N ASP A 50 -4.20 -7.43 10.16
CA ASP A 50 -3.12 -8.39 10.47
C ASP A 50 -2.66 -9.08 9.18
N SER A 51 -3.60 -9.53 8.36
CA SER A 51 -3.31 -10.11 7.05
C SER A 51 -2.66 -9.11 6.09
N LEU A 52 -3.03 -7.83 6.17
CA LEU A 52 -2.34 -6.77 5.42
C LEU A 52 -0.87 -6.69 5.86
N TYR A 53 -0.61 -6.65 7.17
CA TYR A 53 0.76 -6.59 7.70
C TYR A 53 1.59 -7.81 7.29
N ASP A 54 1.03 -9.02 7.43
CA ASP A 54 1.68 -10.27 7.03
C ASP A 54 2.06 -10.23 5.55
N CYS A 55 1.14 -9.78 4.69
CA CYS A 55 1.40 -9.72 3.25
C CYS A 55 2.46 -8.68 2.88
N LEU A 56 2.43 -7.50 3.50
CA LEU A 56 3.39 -6.42 3.24
C LEU A 56 4.80 -6.72 3.74
N THR A 57 4.92 -7.59 4.74
CA THR A 57 6.22 -8.03 5.26
C THR A 57 6.77 -9.24 4.52
N ASP A 58 5.91 -10.09 3.94
CA ASP A 58 6.32 -11.25 3.14
C ASP A 58 6.72 -10.85 1.71
N LEU A 59 5.77 -10.32 0.93
CA LEU A 59 5.90 -9.96 -0.49
C LEU A 59 6.60 -11.02 -1.38
N SER A 60 6.76 -12.27 -0.93
CA SER A 60 7.59 -13.28 -1.59
C SER A 60 7.11 -13.68 -2.99
N TRP A 61 5.86 -13.40 -3.33
CA TRP A 61 5.29 -13.59 -4.68
C TRP A 61 5.70 -12.51 -5.68
N LEU A 62 6.19 -11.36 -5.22
CA LEU A 62 6.70 -10.29 -6.09
C LEU A 62 8.19 -10.50 -6.42
N PRO A 63 8.74 -9.84 -7.45
CA PRO A 63 10.18 -9.80 -7.71
C PRO A 63 10.98 -9.33 -6.49
N GLU A 64 12.27 -9.66 -6.42
CA GLU A 64 13.14 -9.09 -5.37
C GLU A 64 13.33 -7.59 -5.58
N GLY A 65 13.63 -6.86 -4.50
CA GLY A 65 13.91 -5.43 -4.54
C GLY A 65 12.95 -4.58 -3.72
N GLU A 66 12.86 -3.30 -4.09
CA GLU A 66 12.03 -2.33 -3.38
C GLU A 66 10.66 -2.23 -4.05
N HIS A 67 9.59 -2.29 -3.25
CA HIS A 67 8.21 -2.09 -3.66
C HIS A 67 7.65 -0.86 -2.96
N VAL A 68 7.05 0.03 -3.74
CA VAL A 68 6.49 1.29 -3.25
C VAL A 68 5.00 1.31 -3.55
N LEU A 69 4.16 1.27 -2.52
CA LEU A 69 2.74 1.55 -2.65
C LEU A 69 2.53 3.07 -2.71
N ILE A 70 1.99 3.56 -3.82
CA ILE A 70 1.61 4.96 -4.00
C ILE A 70 0.10 5.03 -3.89
N TRP A 71 -0.38 5.57 -2.76
CA TRP A 71 -1.80 5.71 -2.50
C TRP A 71 -2.23 7.15 -2.73
N SER A 72 -2.85 7.40 -3.89
CA SER A 72 -3.46 8.70 -4.22
C SER A 72 -4.89 8.78 -3.67
N GLY A 73 -5.42 9.99 -3.46
CA GLY A 73 -6.83 10.15 -3.10
C GLY A 73 -7.23 9.53 -1.75
N PHE A 74 -6.27 9.25 -0.86
CA PHE A 74 -6.53 8.63 0.46
C PHE A 74 -7.51 9.42 1.35
N GLN A 75 -7.74 10.69 1.02
CA GLN A 75 -8.61 11.62 1.73
C GLN A 75 -10.06 11.12 1.77
N ASP A 76 -10.54 10.47 0.71
CA ASP A 76 -11.91 9.94 0.68
C ASP A 76 -12.15 8.92 1.80
N LEU A 77 -11.20 8.01 2.02
CA LEU A 77 -11.26 7.11 3.17
C LEU A 77 -11.10 7.87 4.48
N ALA A 78 -10.14 8.80 4.56
CA ALA A 78 -9.87 9.54 5.79
C ALA A 78 -11.07 10.36 6.27
N ASP A 79 -11.88 10.88 5.34
CA ASP A 79 -13.07 11.68 5.63
C ASP A 79 -14.28 10.80 5.97
N HIS A 80 -14.45 9.65 5.31
CA HIS A 80 -15.61 8.76 5.52
C HIS A 80 -15.41 7.74 6.66
N ASP A 81 -14.21 7.20 6.82
CA ASP A 81 -13.84 6.24 7.86
C ASP A 81 -12.42 6.52 8.40
N PRO A 82 -12.27 7.56 9.27
CA PRO A 82 -10.99 7.93 9.86
C PRO A 82 -10.35 6.77 10.65
N LYS A 83 -11.16 5.88 11.23
CA LYS A 83 -10.68 4.74 11.99
C LYS A 83 -10.01 3.72 11.06
N ALA A 84 -10.64 3.40 9.93
CA ALA A 84 -10.05 2.54 8.91
C ALA A 84 -8.78 3.15 8.34
N PHE A 85 -8.80 4.44 7.97
CA PHE A 85 -7.63 5.14 7.46
C PHE A 85 -6.45 5.05 8.43
N ASN A 86 -6.66 5.39 9.70
CA ASN A 86 -5.61 5.33 10.71
C ASN A 86 -5.06 3.92 10.90
N GLY A 87 -5.93 2.89 10.91
CA GLY A 87 -5.51 1.50 11.03
C GLY A 87 -4.67 1.01 9.85
N ILE A 88 -5.12 1.30 8.62
CA ILE A 88 -4.39 0.93 7.40
C ILE A 88 -3.06 1.69 7.35
N ASN A 89 -3.06 3.00 7.55
CA ASN A 89 -1.84 3.82 7.53
C ASN A 89 -0.83 3.42 8.62
N SER A 90 -1.29 2.98 9.81
CA SER A 90 -0.40 2.40 10.81
C SER A 90 0.30 1.16 10.28
N VAL A 91 -0.46 0.19 9.73
CA VAL A 91 0.10 -1.05 9.18
C VAL A 91 1.08 -0.77 8.04
N LEU A 92 0.76 0.17 7.14
CA LEU A 92 1.67 0.56 6.04
C LEU A 92 3.01 1.07 6.56
N ARG A 93 3.00 1.87 7.64
CA ARG A 93 4.23 2.39 8.27
C ARG A 93 4.99 1.28 8.99
N ASP A 94 4.29 0.48 9.79
CA ASP A 94 4.90 -0.60 10.57
C ASP A 94 5.58 -1.64 9.65
N ALA A 95 4.95 -1.98 8.52
CA ALA A 95 5.51 -2.88 7.53
C ALA A 95 6.74 -2.27 6.81
N ALA A 96 6.75 -0.95 6.57
CA ALA A 96 7.87 -0.28 5.94
C ALA A 96 9.14 -0.26 6.81
N GLU A 97 8.99 -0.33 8.13
CA GLU A 97 10.10 -0.39 9.08
C GLU A 97 10.66 -1.81 9.28
N ARG A 98 9.98 -2.85 8.77
CA ARG A 98 10.27 -4.26 9.06
C ARG A 98 10.40 -5.10 7.79
N PRO A 99 11.45 -4.90 6.98
CA PRO A 99 11.69 -5.72 5.81
C PRO A 99 12.02 -7.17 6.21
N MET A 100 11.34 -8.14 5.59
CA MET A 100 11.80 -9.53 5.56
C MET A 100 12.64 -9.77 4.30
N CYS A 101 13.49 -10.79 4.33
CA CYS A 101 14.54 -11.10 3.35
C CYS A 101 14.29 -10.62 1.90
N GLY A 102 15.20 -9.78 1.39
CA GLY A 102 15.33 -9.44 -0.05
C GLY A 102 14.29 -8.46 -0.62
N ARG A 103 13.21 -8.15 0.10
CA ARG A 103 12.16 -7.23 -0.34
C ARG A 103 11.94 -6.12 0.66
N ARG A 104 11.95 -4.87 0.19
CA ARG A 104 11.65 -3.69 1.02
C ARG A 104 10.33 -3.12 0.60
N PHE A 105 9.44 -2.90 1.57
CA PHE A 105 8.18 -2.21 1.35
C PHE A 105 8.29 -0.75 1.79
N THR A 106 7.71 0.17 1.04
CA THR A 106 7.42 1.54 1.49
C THR A 106 6.06 2.00 0.97
N ALA A 107 5.47 2.99 1.65
CA ALA A 107 4.23 3.61 1.21
C ALA A 107 4.38 5.13 1.08
N VAL A 108 3.82 5.68 0.02
CA VAL A 108 3.78 7.12 -0.27
C VAL A 108 2.33 7.53 -0.45
N LEU A 109 1.84 8.43 0.41
CA LEU A 109 0.49 8.98 0.30
C LEU A 109 0.55 10.30 -0.47
N THR A 110 -0.21 10.42 -1.54
CA THR A 110 -0.33 11.66 -2.32
C THR A 110 -1.76 12.14 -2.32
N ARG A 111 -1.95 13.46 -2.29
CA ARG A 111 -3.28 14.04 -2.51
C ARG A 111 -3.63 13.94 -4.00
N SER A 112 -4.91 13.75 -4.31
CA SER A 112 -5.45 13.82 -5.67
C SER A 112 -5.48 15.25 -6.20
#